data_AF-A0A2A5AXZ1-F1
#
_entry.id   AF-A0A2A5AXZ1-F1
#
_cell.length_a   1.000
_cell.length_b   1.000
_cell.length_c   1.000
_cell.angle_alpha   90.00
_cell.angle_beta   90.00
_cell.angle_gamma   90.00
#
_symmetry.space_group_name_H-M   'P 1'
#
loop_
_entity.id
_entity.type
_entity.pdbx_description
1 polymer ?
#
loop_
_entity_poly.entity_id
_entity_poly.type
_entity_poly.pdbx_seq_one_letter_code
_entity_poly.pdbx_strand_id
1 'polypeptide(L)' 'MKFHFENINIGDEVYFESSSLQNNHDLYWKVIHKYEQSKEFVVQLNEMGVQDERWTIKLDEVKYHNRNESKANTHL' A
#
# COMPACT_ATOMS: atom_id res chain seq x y z
N MET A 1 -5.39 -12.13 -9.13
CA MET A 1 -6.21 -10.95 -9.48
C MET A 1 -5.31 -9.92 -10.11
N LYS A 2 -5.76 -9.19 -11.15
CA LYS A 2 -5.04 -8.02 -11.66
C LYS A 2 -5.67 -6.79 -11.03
N PHE A 3 -4.90 -6.05 -10.23
CA PHE A 3 -5.36 -4.76 -9.71
C PHE A 3 -5.23 -3.69 -10.79
N HIS A 4 -6.07 -2.66 -10.69
CA HIS A 4 -5.96 -1.45 -11.48
C HIS A 4 -5.41 -0.33 -10.60
N PHE A 5 -4.54 0.50 -11.17
CA PHE A 5 -3.89 1.60 -10.44
C PHE A 5 -4.91 2.58 -9.84
N GLU A 6 -6.02 2.82 -10.53
CA GLU A 6 -7.11 3.67 -10.05
C GLU A 6 -7.85 3.12 -8.81
N ASN A 7 -7.76 1.82 -8.53
CA ASN A 7 -8.53 1.20 -7.44
C ASN A 7 -7.86 1.30 -6.08
N ILE A 8 -6.56 1.61 -6.05
CA ILE A 8 -5.75 1.76 -4.85
C ILE A 8 -5.57 3.24 -4.57
N ASN A 9 -6.02 3.68 -3.40
CA ASN A 9 -5.98 5.08 -2.98
C ASN A 9 -4.90 5.32 -1.93
N ILE A 10 -4.50 6.58 -1.78
CA ILE A 10 -3.72 7.01 -0.62
C ILE A 10 -4.55 6.74 0.64
N GLY A 11 -3.95 6.08 1.63
CA GLY A 11 -4.60 5.64 2.86
C GLY A 11 -5.05 4.19 2.86
N ASP A 12 -5.16 3.56 1.68
CA ASP A 12 -5.38 2.11 1.59
C ASP A 12 -4.14 1.36 2.05
N GLU A 13 -4.34 0.09 2.40
CA GLU A 13 -3.27 -0.80 2.80
C GLU A 13 -3.07 -1.88 1.73
N VAL A 14 -1.81 -2.20 1.44
CA VAL A 14 -1.45 -3.18 0.41
C VAL A 14 -0.46 -4.20 0.96
N TYR A 15 -0.65 -5.44 0.55
CA TYR A 15 0.35 -6.49 0.70
C TYR A 15 0.96 -6.76 -0.67
N PHE A 16 2.28 -6.80 -0.73
CA PHE A 16 3.04 -6.92 -1.98
C PHE A 16 4.18 -7.92 -1.85
N GLU A 17 4.56 -8.58 -2.94
CA GLU A 17 5.78 -9.39 -2.96
C GLU A 17 6.82 -8.65 -3.80
N SER A 18 7.91 -8.21 -3.17
CA SER A 18 9.01 -7.62 -3.93
C SER A 18 9.97 -8.70 -4.43
N SER A 19 10.47 -8.54 -5.65
CA SER A 19 11.33 -9.54 -6.29
C SER A 19 12.78 -9.53 -5.79
N SER A 20 13.22 -8.51 -5.06
CA SER A 20 14.62 -8.44 -4.58
C SER A 20 14.86 -7.33 -3.55
N LEU A 21 15.44 -7.70 -2.41
CA LEU A 21 16.04 -6.83 -1.36
C LEU A 21 15.10 -6.09 -0.40
N GLN A 22 13.80 -6.06 -0.64
CA GLN A 22 12.85 -5.51 0.34
C GLN A 22 12.47 -6.62 1.33
N ASN A 23 12.76 -6.44 2.61
CA ASN A 23 12.19 -7.29 3.66
C ASN A 23 10.72 -6.92 3.78
N ASN A 24 9.86 -7.52 2.95
CA ASN A 24 8.44 -7.45 3.25
C ASN A 24 8.22 -8.23 4.54
N HIS A 25 7.79 -7.54 5.59
CA HIS A 25 7.55 -8.08 6.91
C HIS A 25 6.33 -9.02 7.01
N ASP A 26 5.84 -9.56 5.90
CA ASP A 26 4.53 -10.23 5.81
C ASP A 26 3.37 -9.37 6.36
N LEU A 27 3.49 -8.05 6.21
CA LEU A 27 2.53 -7.07 6.74
C LEU A 27 1.83 -6.31 5.62
N TYR A 28 0.72 -5.69 5.97
CA TYR A 28 0.06 -4.70 5.13
C TYR A 28 0.73 -3.34 5.32
N TRP A 29 1.05 -2.67 4.21
CA TRP A 29 1.70 -1.36 4.23
C TRP A 29 0.75 -0.30 3.72
N LYS A 30 0.77 0.87 4.35
CA LYS A 30 -0.12 1.97 4.00
C LYS A 30 0.40 2.71 2.78
N VAL A 31 -0.44 2.93 1.78
CA VAL A 31 -0.13 3.78 0.63
C VAL A 31 -0.13 5.23 1.09
N ILE A 32 1.01 5.91 0.98
CA ILE A 32 1.17 7.31 1.37
C ILE A 32 1.35 8.24 0.17
N HIS A 33 1.73 7.71 -0.99
CA HIS A 33 1.86 8.48 -2.23
C HIS A 33 1.66 7.60 -3.48
N LYS A 34 1.32 8.26 -4.60
CA LYS A 34 1.11 7.63 -5.92
C LYS A 34 1.87 8.40 -6.99
N TYR A 35 2.73 7.71 -7.74
CA TYR A 35 3.37 8.26 -8.94
C TYR A 35 2.58 7.86 -10.19
N GLU A 36 1.68 8.74 -10.64
CA GLU A 36 0.78 8.48 -11.76
C GLU A 36 1.50 8.15 -13.08
N GLN A 37 2.66 8.78 -13.32
CA GLN A 37 3.43 8.62 -14.55
C GLN A 37 4.12 7.26 -14.65
N SER A 38 4.71 6.78 -13.54
CA SER A 38 5.42 5.50 -13.49
C SER A 38 4.54 4.33 -13.03
N LYS A 39 3.32 4.60 -12.58
CA LYS A 39 2.39 3.61 -12.01
C LYS A 39 2.97 2.89 -10.78
N GLU A 40 3.58 3.67 -9.91
CA GLU A 40 4.21 3.24 -8.67
C GLU A 40 3.50 3.83 -7.44
N PHE A 41 3.65 3.14 -6.31
CA PHE A 41 3.13 3.53 -5.01
C PHE A 41 4.28 3.72 -4.04
N VAL A 42 4.21 4.75 -3.19
CA VAL A 42 5.05 4.81 -1.98
C VAL A 42 4.22 4.24 -0.85
N VAL A 43 4.73 3.19 -0.23
CA VAL A 43 4.11 2.50 0.90
C VAL A 43 4.94 2.69 2.16
N GLN A 44 4.28 2.70 3.32
CA GLN A 44 4.90 2.94 4.62
C GLN A 44 4.47 1.87 5.63
N LEU A 45 5.43 1.40 6.43
CA LEU A 45 5.20 0.55 7.59
C LEU A 45 5.58 1.30 8.87
N ASN A 46 4.64 1.35 9.81
CA ASN A 46 4.82 1.96 11.14
C ASN A 46 4.37 0.97 12.23
N GLU A 47 4.69 -0.32 12.07
CA GLU A 47 4.26 -1.39 12.98
C GLU A 47 5.45 -2.23 13.47
N MET A 48 5.21 -3.08 14.47
CA MET A 48 6.18 -4.09 14.95
C MET A 48 7.54 -3.50 15.40
N GLY A 49 7.55 -2.24 15.85
CA GLY A 49 8.78 -1.55 16.24
C GLY A 49 9.58 -0.96 15.07
N VAL A 50 9.13 -1.18 13.84
CA VAL A 50 9.60 -0.47 12.65
C VAL A 50 8.95 0.92 12.64
N GLN A 51 9.77 1.95 12.49
CA GLN A 51 9.30 3.34 12.41
C GLN A 51 9.71 3.94 11.08
N ASP A 52 8.72 4.42 10.33
CA ASP A 52 8.88 5.19 9.11
C ASP A 52 9.64 4.48 7.99
N GLU A 53 9.56 3.15 7.92
CA GLU A 53 10.11 2.42 6.79
C GLU A 53 9.22 2.64 5.56
N ARG A 54 9.84 2.93 4.42
CA ARG A 54 9.14 3.28 3.19
C ARG A 54 9.75 2.56 2.00
N TRP A 55 8.88 2.09 1.12
CA TRP A 55 9.28 1.48 -0.15
C TRP A 55 8.50 2.06 -1.31
N THR A 56 9.13 2.12 -2.47
CA THR A 56 8.44 2.35 -3.73
C THR A 56 8.21 0.99 -4.38
N ILE A 57 6.95 0.69 -4.67
CA ILE A 57 6.52 -0.57 -5.28
C ILE A 57 5.72 -0.29 -6.55
N LYS A 58 5.75 -1.23 -7.49
CA LYS A 58 4.94 -1.20 -8.70
C LYS A 58 3.61 -1.92 -8.49
N LEU A 59 2.64 -1.61 -9.33
CA LEU A 59 1.31 -2.24 -9.30
C LEU A 59 1.37 -3.78 -9.44
N ASP A 60 2.33 -4.31 -10.19
CA ASP A 60 2.52 -5.74 -10.41
C ASP A 60 3.08 -6.49 -9.19
N GLU A 61 3.69 -5.77 -8.24
CA GLU A 61 4.13 -6.31 -6.96
C GLU A 61 2.95 -6.49 -5.98
N VAL A 62 1.84 -5.76 -6.16
CA VAL A 62 0.67 -5.82 -5.25
C VAL A 62 -0.10 -7.13 -5.41
N LYS A 63 -0.28 -7.86 -4.31
CA LYS A 63 -1.04 -9.13 -4.26
C LYS A 63 -2.41 -9.00 -3.61
N TYR A 64 -2.52 -8.14 -2.62
CA TYR A 64 -3.78 -7.86 -1.93
C TYR A 64 -3.87 -6.37 -1.64
N HIS A 65 -5.09 -5.83 -1.74
CA HIS A 65 -5.40 -4.48 -1.29
C HIS A 65 -6.54 -4.57 -0.28
N ASN A 66 -6.41 -3.82 0.82
CA ASN A 66 -7.47 -3.60 1.78
C ASN A 66 -7.87 -2.13 1.67
N ARG A 67 -9.09 -1.89 1.18
CA ARG A 67 -9.61 -0.52 1.08
C ARG A 67 -9.88 -0.02 2.49
N ASN A 68 -9.27 1.09 2.86
CA ASN A 68 -9.58 1.71 4.13
C ASN A 68 -10.89 2.48 3.98
N GLU A 69 -12.01 1.76 4.06
CA GLU A 69 -13.32 2.35 4.25
C GLU A 69 -13.42 2.87 5.69
N SER A 70 -12.70 3.96 5.96
CA SER A 70 -12.98 4.80 7.11
C SER A 70 -14.45 5.19 7.01
N LYS A 71 -15.28 4.47 7.77
CA LYS A 71 -16.72 4.68 7.84
C LYS A 71 -16.97 6.16 8.06
N ALA A 72 -17.42 6.85 7.00
CA ALA A 72 -18.17 8.08 7.12
C ALA A 72 -19.54 7.73 7.77
N ASN A 73 -19.51 7.24 9.01
CA ASN A 73 -20.69 7.20 9.86
C ASN A 73 -20.85 8.60 10.44
N THR A 74 -21.40 9.49 9.60
CA THR A 74 -22.11 10.66 10.05
C THR A 74 -23.26 10.16 10.93
N HIS A 75 -23.12 10.23 12.25
CA HIS A 75 -24.28 10.17 13.12
C HIS A 75 -25.09 11.45 12.88
N LEU A 76 -26.25 11.27 12.22
CA LEU A 76 -27.40 12.17 12.29
C LEU A 76 -28.03 12.09 13.68
#